data_AF-A0A8K0U1S4-F1
#
_entry.id   AF-A0A8K0U1S4-F1
#
_cell.length_a   1.000
_cell.length_b   1.000
_cell.length_c   1.000
_cell.angle_alpha   90.00
_cell.angle_beta   90.00
_cell.angle_gamma   90.00
#
_symmetry.space_group_name_H-M   'P 1'
#
loop_
_entity.id
_entity.type
_entity.pdbx_description
1 polymer ?
#
loop_
_entity_poly.entity_id
_entity_poly.type
_entity_poly.pdbx_seq_one_letter_code
_entity_poly.pdbx_strand_id
1 'polypeptide(L)'
;MHQLTTIPQYNAGDKVVFNNRLLTAKHWSFNSPPGSSSAEAWTDNGECTQPINNKVDCAGVPDWQKSQAYPAGSKVVFGGHLWVAVQWTTSNTPGDTSGTWKDLGVCV
;
A
#
# COMPACT_ATOMS: atom_id res chain seq x y z
N MET A 1 3.74 7.00 31.27
CA MET A 1 3.28 7.50 29.96
C MET A 1 3.92 6.60 28.90
N HIS A 2 3.18 5.64 28.35
CA HIS A 2 3.72 4.68 27.38
C HIS A 2 3.33 5.13 25.96
N GLN A 3 4.31 5.59 25.19
CA GLN A 3 4.22 5.57 23.72
C GLN A 3 5.43 4.77 23.24
N LEU A 4 5.24 3.46 23.06
CA LEU A 4 6.12 2.64 22.25
C LEU A 4 5.95 3.10 20.80
N THR A 5 6.71 4.11 20.37
CA THR A 5 6.79 4.47 18.96
C THR A 5 7.85 3.59 18.33
N THR A 6 7.36 2.53 17.67
CA THR A 6 8.14 1.44 17.08
C THR A 6 9.22 1.99 16.15
N ILE A 7 10.46 2.00 16.62
CA ILE A 7 11.68 2.11 15.82
C ILE A 7 11.58 1.05 14.72
N PRO A 8 11.48 1.43 13.42
CA PRO A 8 11.31 0.44 12.38
C PRO A 8 12.61 -0.35 12.23
N GLN A 9 12.52 -1.63 12.56
CA GLN A 9 13.54 -2.61 12.24
C GLN A 9 13.23 -3.12 10.83
N TYR A 10 14.19 -3.00 9.93
CA TYR A 10 14.10 -3.50 8.57
C TYR A 10 14.96 -4.76 8.46
N ASN A 11 14.35 -5.90 8.19
CA ASN A 11 15.07 -7.12 7.88
C ASN A 11 15.50 -7.13 6.40
N ALA A 12 16.49 -7.94 6.06
CA ALA A 12 16.85 -8.17 4.66
C ALA A 12 15.61 -8.65 3.87
N GLY A 13 15.28 -7.94 2.79
CA GLY A 13 14.10 -8.21 1.94
C GLY A 13 12.90 -7.30 2.19
N ASP A 14 12.90 -6.49 3.26
CA ASP A 14 11.81 -5.52 3.50
C ASP A 14 11.76 -4.45 2.41
N LYS A 15 10.55 -4.05 2.01
CA LYS A 15 10.32 -3.08 0.93
C LYS A 15 9.70 -1.81 1.48
N VAL A 16 10.28 -0.67 1.13
CA VAL A 16 9.78 0.66 1.52
C VAL A 16 9.72 1.58 0.31
N VAL A 17 8.82 2.56 0.35
CA VAL A 17 8.76 3.62 -0.66
C VAL A 17 9.33 4.89 -0.03
N PHE A 18 10.35 5.49 -0.65
CA PHE A 18 10.97 6.73 -0.21
C PHE A 18 11.31 7.61 -1.40
N ASN A 19 10.97 8.91 -1.33
CA ASN A 19 11.18 9.89 -2.41
C ASN A 19 10.70 9.37 -3.79
N ASN A 20 9.52 8.75 -3.82
CA ASN A 20 8.93 8.15 -5.02
C ASN A 20 9.72 6.99 -5.63
N ARG A 21 10.59 6.30 -4.86
CA ARG A 21 11.36 5.12 -5.28
C ARG A 21 11.06 3.93 -4.39
N LEU A 22 10.97 2.73 -4.99
CA LEU A 22 10.80 1.48 -4.25
C LEU A 22 12.17 0.96 -3.85
N LEU A 23 12.39 0.74 -2.57
CA LEU A 23 13.69 0.35 -2.02
C LEU A 23 13.56 -0.97 -1.28
N THR A 24 14.47 -1.91 -1.53
CA THR A 24 14.53 -3.20 -0.83
C THR A 24 15.72 -3.21 0.12
N ALA A 25 15.50 -3.51 1.40
CA ALA A 25 16.58 -3.63 2.39
C ALA A 25 17.49 -4.82 2.02
N LYS A 26 18.80 -4.58 1.91
CA LYS A 26 19.80 -5.62 1.62
C LYS A 26 20.17 -6.44 2.85
N HIS A 27 20.10 -5.84 4.03
CA HIS A 27 20.50 -6.44 5.28
C HIS A 27 19.67 -5.87 6.44
N TRP A 28 19.73 -6.57 7.57
CA TRP A 28 19.12 -6.11 8.81
C TRP A 28 19.63 -4.70 9.16
N SER A 29 18.70 -3.77 9.30
CA SER A 29 18.97 -2.37 9.57
C SER A 29 18.03 -1.89 10.67
N PHE A 30 18.56 -1.17 11.64
CA PHE A 30 17.79 -0.58 12.73
C PHE A 30 17.81 0.95 12.57
N ASN A 31 16.62 1.57 12.57
CA ASN A 31 16.46 3.02 12.50
C ASN A 31 17.26 3.69 11.35
N SER A 32 17.37 3.00 10.21
CA SER A 32 18.14 3.47 9.06
C SER A 32 17.22 3.66 7.86
N PRO A 33 16.40 4.73 7.84
CA PRO A 33 15.56 5.02 6.70
C PRO A 33 16.42 5.29 5.45
N PRO A 34 15.87 5.04 4.26
CA PRO A 34 16.54 5.42 3.03
C PRO A 34 16.76 6.93 2.99
N GLY A 35 17.97 7.37 2.60
CA GLY A 35 18.40 8.77 2.66
C GLY A 35 19.29 9.15 3.86
N SER A 36 19.45 8.25 4.84
CA SER A 36 20.47 8.38 5.88
C SER A 36 21.86 7.93 5.38
N SER A 37 22.93 8.13 6.17
CA SER A 37 24.30 7.70 5.83
C SER A 37 24.45 6.20 5.54
N SER A 38 23.41 5.40 5.83
CA SER A 38 23.25 3.98 5.51
C SER A 38 22.65 3.71 4.11
N ALA A 39 22.78 4.61 3.13
CA ALA A 39 22.21 4.45 1.79
C ALA A 39 22.64 3.13 1.09
N GLU A 40 23.79 2.58 1.46
CA GLU A 40 24.32 1.30 0.97
C GLU A 40 23.49 0.08 1.41
N ALA A 41 22.65 0.24 2.44
CA ALA A 41 21.75 -0.79 2.97
C ALA A 41 20.49 -1.02 2.13
N TRP A 42 20.26 -0.17 1.13
CA TRP A 42 19.07 -0.21 0.30
C TRP A 42 19.44 -0.54 -1.14
N THR A 43 18.75 -1.52 -1.72
CA THR A 43 18.71 -1.71 -3.17
C THR A 43 17.64 -0.78 -3.70
N ASP A 44 18.04 0.13 -4.56
CA ASP A 44 17.10 0.90 -5.35
C ASP A 44 16.47 0.00 -6.42
N ASN A 45 15.17 -0.25 -6.32
CA ASN A 45 14.42 -0.98 -7.33
C ASN A 45 13.84 -0.03 -8.40
N GLY A 46 14.30 1.23 -8.43
CA GLY A 46 13.85 2.26 -9.35
C GLY A 46 12.74 3.15 -8.79
N GLU A 47 12.29 4.06 -9.66
CA GLU A 47 11.08 4.86 -9.42
C GLU A 47 9.92 3.93 -9.06
N CYS A 48 9.23 4.23 -7.97
CA CYS A 48 7.90 3.72 -7.69
C CYS A 48 6.90 4.45 -8.61
N THR A 49 7.20 4.53 -9.89
CA THR A 49 6.20 4.74 -10.92
C THR A 49 5.42 3.44 -10.99
N GLN A 50 4.30 3.36 -10.27
CA GLN A 50 3.33 2.34 -10.61
C GLN A 50 2.97 2.54 -12.10
N PRO A 51 3.13 1.51 -12.92
CA PRO A 51 2.00 0.65 -13.17
C PRO A 51 2.20 -0.60 -12.34
N ILE A 52 1.38 -0.77 -11.32
CA ILE A 52 1.16 -2.11 -10.80
C ILE A 52 0.61 -2.93 -11.96
N ASN A 53 1.47 -3.75 -12.56
CA ASN A 53 1.06 -4.87 -13.39
C ASN A 53 0.27 -5.93 -12.58
N ASN A 54 -0.25 -5.57 -11.39
CA ASN A 54 -1.26 -6.30 -10.65
C ASN A 54 -2.58 -6.12 -11.41
N LYS A 55 -2.61 -6.73 -12.58
CA LYS A 55 -3.79 -6.88 -13.40
C LYS A 55 -4.66 -7.92 -12.71
N VAL A 56 -5.86 -7.52 -12.32
CA VAL A 56 -6.79 -8.35 -11.59
C VAL A 56 -8.10 -8.45 -12.36
N ASP A 57 -8.67 -9.65 -12.34
CA ASP A 57 -10.00 -9.85 -12.90
C ASP A 57 -11.03 -9.13 -12.01
N CYS A 58 -11.80 -8.24 -12.63
CA CYS A 58 -12.86 -7.49 -11.96
C CYS A 58 -14.26 -7.99 -12.36
N ALA A 59 -14.35 -9.15 -13.02
CA ALA A 59 -15.61 -9.65 -13.53
C ALA A 59 -16.58 -9.92 -12.37
N GLY A 60 -17.77 -9.33 -12.46
CA GLY A 60 -18.81 -9.48 -11.44
C GLY A 60 -18.58 -8.69 -10.15
N VAL A 61 -17.54 -7.85 -10.06
CA VAL A 61 -17.36 -6.93 -8.93
C VAL A 61 -18.11 -5.63 -9.21
N PRO A 62 -18.99 -5.16 -8.32
CA PRO A 62 -19.75 -3.93 -8.54
C PRO A 62 -18.85 -2.68 -8.40
N ASP A 63 -19.23 -1.60 -9.08
CA ASP A 63 -18.62 -0.29 -8.88
C ASP A 63 -18.85 0.24 -7.46
N TRP A 64 -17.89 1.00 -6.94
CA TRP A 64 -18.03 1.64 -5.64
C TRP A 64 -19.16 2.67 -5.64
N GLN A 65 -20.01 2.57 -4.62
CA GLN A 65 -21.09 3.52 -4.34
C GLN A 65 -20.93 4.19 -2.99
N LYS A 66 -21.07 5.53 -2.96
CA LYS A 66 -20.87 6.39 -1.78
C LYS A 66 -21.86 6.17 -0.63
N SER A 67 -23.05 5.64 -0.91
CA SER A 67 -24.13 5.46 0.08
C SER A 67 -24.27 4.01 0.56
N GLN A 68 -23.33 3.14 0.17
CA GLN A 68 -23.37 1.71 0.46
C GLN A 68 -22.43 1.36 1.61
N ALA A 69 -22.89 0.52 2.53
CA ALA A 69 -22.03 -0.05 3.57
C ALA A 69 -21.23 -1.24 3.04
N TYR A 70 -19.92 -1.22 3.31
CA TYR A 70 -18.94 -2.24 2.96
C TYR A 70 -18.29 -2.76 4.23
N PRO A 71 -18.66 -3.98 4.68
CA PRO A 71 -17.90 -4.70 5.70
C PRO A 71 -16.45 -4.96 5.24
N ALA A 72 -15.56 -5.20 6.20
CA ALA A 72 -14.20 -5.64 5.90
C ALA A 72 -14.20 -6.87 4.96
N GLY A 73 -13.35 -6.87 3.94
CA GLY A 73 -13.27 -7.88 2.89
C GLY A 73 -14.14 -7.63 1.65
N SER A 74 -15.04 -6.64 1.69
CA SER A 74 -15.85 -6.24 0.54
C SER A 74 -14.98 -5.76 -0.61
N LYS A 75 -15.36 -6.09 -1.85
CA LYS A 75 -14.63 -5.70 -3.07
C LYS A 75 -15.46 -4.77 -3.93
N VAL A 76 -14.83 -3.76 -4.50
CA VAL A 76 -15.46 -2.78 -5.40
C VAL A 76 -14.50 -2.37 -6.51
N VAL A 77 -15.05 -1.96 -7.65
CA VAL A 77 -14.28 -1.31 -8.71
C VAL A 77 -14.38 0.21 -8.57
N PHE A 78 -13.24 0.90 -8.61
CA PHE A 78 -13.21 2.37 -8.61
C PHE A 78 -11.98 2.86 -9.38
N GLY A 79 -12.18 3.79 -10.32
CA GLY A 79 -11.09 4.35 -11.12
C GLY A 79 -10.37 3.32 -12.01
N GLY A 80 -11.04 2.24 -12.40
CA GLY A 80 -10.42 1.15 -13.17
C GLY A 80 -9.55 0.20 -12.34
N HIS A 81 -9.61 0.29 -11.02
CA HIS A 81 -8.90 -0.56 -10.08
C HIS A 81 -9.87 -1.36 -9.20
N LEU A 82 -9.45 -2.54 -8.77
CA LEU A 82 -10.12 -3.34 -7.77
C LEU A 82 -9.64 -2.94 -6.37
N TRP A 83 -10.57 -2.70 -5.46
CA TRP A 83 -10.29 -2.32 -4.09
C TRP A 83 -10.92 -3.30 -3.13
N VAL A 84 -10.28 -3.53 -1.98
CA VAL A 84 -10.84 -4.32 -0.87
C VAL A 84 -10.92 -3.47 0.40
N ALA A 85 -12.07 -3.49 1.06
CA ALA A 85 -12.27 -2.80 2.34
C ALA A 85 -11.46 -3.52 3.41
N VAL A 86 -10.60 -2.82 4.15
CA VAL A 86 -9.84 -3.42 5.27
C VAL A 86 -10.61 -3.38 6.58
N GLN A 87 -11.58 -2.47 6.68
CA GLN A 87 -12.47 -2.27 7.83
C GLN A 87 -13.87 -1.93 7.33
N TRP A 88 -14.85 -1.90 8.24
CA TRP A 88 -16.19 -1.47 7.90
C TRP A 88 -16.20 0.00 7.47
N THR A 89 -16.82 0.31 6.34
CA THR A 89 -16.93 1.67 5.80
C THR A 89 -18.23 1.89 5.06
N THR A 90 -18.70 3.13 5.00
CA THR A 90 -19.94 3.51 4.30
C THR A 90 -19.75 4.61 3.27
N SER A 91 -18.77 5.49 3.46
CA SER A 91 -18.62 6.70 2.63
C SER A 91 -17.19 7.01 2.22
N ASN A 92 -16.20 6.26 2.72
CA ASN A 92 -14.81 6.44 2.32
C ASN A 92 -14.64 6.02 0.86
N THR A 93 -14.00 6.90 0.08
CA THR A 93 -13.72 6.67 -1.33
C THR A 93 -12.46 5.79 -1.45
N PRO A 94 -12.45 4.76 -2.30
CA PRO A 94 -11.24 3.99 -2.51
C PRO A 94 -10.09 4.88 -3.02
N GLY A 95 -8.90 4.70 -2.42
CA GLY A 95 -7.74 5.56 -2.67
C GLY A 95 -7.65 6.81 -1.79
N ASP A 96 -8.57 7.01 -0.85
CA ASP A 96 -8.44 8.08 0.15
C ASP A 96 -7.34 7.76 1.19
N THR A 97 -6.92 8.78 1.94
CA THR A 97 -5.82 8.68 2.90
C THR A 97 -6.22 8.01 4.22
N SER A 98 -7.49 7.65 4.43
CA SER A 98 -7.94 6.97 5.65
C SER A 98 -7.40 5.55 5.79
N GLY A 99 -6.88 4.96 4.72
CA GLY A 99 -6.39 3.58 4.71
C GLY A 99 -7.50 2.53 4.79
N THR A 100 -8.76 2.93 4.57
CA THR A 100 -9.95 2.08 4.67
C THR A 100 -10.12 1.11 3.49
N TRP A 101 -9.47 1.44 2.37
CA TRP A 101 -9.44 0.62 1.17
C TRP A 101 -7.99 0.27 0.83
N LYS A 102 -7.79 -0.99 0.47
CA LYS A 102 -6.53 -1.49 -0.08
C LYS A 102 -6.71 -1.72 -1.58
N ASP A 103 -5.85 -1.10 -2.37
CA ASP A 103 -5.76 -1.36 -3.80
C ASP A 103 -5.25 -2.78 -4.06
N LEU A 104 -5.98 -3.51 -4.90
CA LEU A 104 -5.59 -4.82 -5.42
C LEU A 104 -5.07 -4.73 -6.85
N GLY A 105 -5.24 -3.60 -7.53
CA GLY A 105 -4.65 -3.29 -8.82
C GLY A 105 -5.65 -3.08 -9.95
N VAL A 106 -5.11 -2.91 -11.16
CA VAL A 106 -5.87 -2.47 -12.35
C VAL A 106 -6.75 -3.61 -12.86
N CYS A 107 -8.01 -3.31 -13.15
CA CYS A 107 -8.93 -4.24 -13.80
C CYS A 107 -8.48 -4.56 -15.24
N VAL A 108 -8.61 -5.82 -15.64
CA VAL A 108 -8.30 -6.27 -17.01
C VAL A 108 -9.40 -7.08 -17.65
#